data_AF-A0A2S5NNI4-F1
#
_entry.id   AF-A0A2S5NNI4-F1
#
_cell.length_a   1.000
_cell.length_b   1.000
_cell.length_c   1.000
_cell.angle_alpha   90.00
_cell.angle_beta   90.00
_cell.angle_gamma   90.00
#
_symmetry.space_group_name_H-M   'P 1'
#
loop_
_entity.id
_entity.type
_entity.pdbx_description
1 polymer ?
#
loop_
_entity_poly.entity_id
_entity_poly.type
_entity_poly.pdbx_seq_one_letter_code
_entity_poly.pdbx_strand_id
1 'polypeptide(L)'
;MLDDMQVLGREGSLSTTQNKVLRNTYALLSLTMIPTVIGALVGMKMNFAFAALHPFMFAIGAMAVIYGMFFAINANRNSSIGVVLLLGLTFLLGLMLGPILQHALNLNNGGQIVGLAAGGTGVILMTMAGIATTTKKDFSFMGKFLMVGIILLIVASLANIFLQIPAMQLMLSGVGVLLFSGFILYDVSRIVNGGETNYVMATLGLYMSIYNLFTSLLHLLMGLMGSND
;
A
#
# COMPACT_ATOMS: atom_id res chain seq x y z
N MET A 1 -27.54 -25.95 27.82
CA MET A 1 -28.19 -24.66 28.15
C MET A 1 -27.22 -23.62 28.72
N LEU A 2 -26.54 -23.84 29.85
CA LEU A 2 -25.56 -22.86 30.37
C LEU A 2 -24.26 -22.83 29.53
N ASP A 3 -23.79 -23.98 29.04
CA ASP A 3 -22.62 -24.06 28.16
C ASP A 3 -22.90 -23.44 26.78
N ASP A 4 -24.09 -23.66 26.21
CA ASP A 4 -24.50 -23.05 24.93
C ASP A 4 -24.57 -21.52 25.01
N MET A 5 -25.01 -20.98 26.16
CA MET A 5 -25.06 -19.53 26.41
C MET A 5 -23.65 -18.91 26.50
N GLN A 6 -22.67 -19.64 27.06
CA GLN A 6 -21.27 -19.18 27.09
C GLN A 6 -20.62 -19.23 25.70
N VAL A 7 -20.92 -20.24 24.89
CA VAL A 7 -20.41 -20.35 23.51
C VAL A 7 -20.96 -19.23 22.64
N LEU A 8 -22.26 -18.96 22.70
CA LEU A 8 -22.89 -17.86 21.95
C LEU A 8 -22.37 -16.47 22.37
N GLY A 9 -22.12 -16.25 23.67
CA GLY A 9 -21.53 -15.00 24.16
C GLY A 9 -20.08 -14.80 23.70
N ARG A 10 -19.32 -15.88 23.56
CA ARG A 10 -17.93 -15.85 23.08
C ARG A 10 -17.85 -15.58 21.57
N GLU A 11 -18.74 -16.15 20.77
CA GLU A 11 -18.84 -15.85 19.33
C GLU A 11 -19.28 -14.39 19.07
N GLY A 12 -20.23 -13.88 19.86
CA GLY A 12 -20.66 -12.48 19.79
C GLY A 12 -19.57 -11.46 20.16
N SER A 13 -18.75 -11.76 21.17
CA SER A 13 -17.64 -10.87 21.59
C SER A 13 -16.46 -10.86 20.59
N LEU A 14 -16.17 -12.00 19.96
CA LEU A 14 -15.12 -12.11 18.92
C LEU A 14 -15.48 -11.33 17.66
N SER A 15 -16.72 -11.47 17.16
CA SER A 15 -17.20 -10.73 15.99
C SER A 15 -17.25 -9.21 16.24
N THR A 16 -17.61 -8.78 17.45
CA THR A 16 -17.57 -7.36 17.85
C THR A 16 -16.16 -6.79 17.81
N THR A 17 -15.16 -7.57 18.23
CA THR A 17 -13.75 -7.15 18.20
C THR A 17 -13.24 -7.01 16.76
N GLN A 18 -13.52 -8.00 15.90
CA GLN A 18 -13.14 -7.97 14.48
C GLN A 18 -13.76 -6.77 13.75
N ASN A 19 -15.06 -6.54 13.95
CA ASN A 19 -15.77 -5.40 13.35
C ASN A 19 -15.19 -4.05 13.81
N LYS A 20 -14.78 -3.95 15.08
CA LYS A 20 -14.12 -2.75 15.60
C LYS A 20 -12.76 -2.50 14.94
N VAL A 21 -11.95 -3.55 14.77
CA VAL A 21 -10.65 -3.45 14.09
C VAL A 21 -10.87 -3.02 12.63
N LEU A 22 -11.75 -3.70 11.91
CA LEU A 22 -12.06 -3.39 10.50
C LEU A 22 -12.50 -1.94 10.32
N ARG A 23 -13.45 -1.46 11.12
CA ARG A 23 -13.94 -0.08 11.07
C ARG A 23 -12.83 0.93 11.36
N ASN A 24 -12.05 0.70 12.41
CA ASN A 24 -10.96 1.60 12.80
C ASN A 24 -9.85 1.61 11.75
N THR A 25 -9.58 0.46 11.13
CA THR A 25 -8.63 0.35 10.03
C THR A 25 -9.09 1.17 8.83
N TYR A 26 -10.34 1.06 8.39
CA TYR A 26 -10.83 1.88 7.27
C TYR A 26 -10.91 3.38 7.58
N ALA A 27 -11.25 3.73 8.82
CA ALA A 27 -11.23 5.13 9.26
C ALA A 27 -9.80 5.69 9.24
N LEU A 28 -8.84 4.96 9.81
CA LEU A 28 -7.44 5.37 9.82
C LEU A 28 -6.83 5.35 8.42
N LEU A 29 -7.18 4.38 7.58
CA LEU A 29 -6.75 4.32 6.18
C LEU A 29 -7.22 5.55 5.41
N SER A 30 -8.49 5.92 5.54
CA SER A 30 -9.01 7.17 4.95
C SER A 30 -8.25 8.39 5.46
N LEU A 31 -7.94 8.42 6.77
CA LEU A 31 -7.16 9.50 7.37
C LEU A 31 -5.73 9.58 6.80
N THR A 32 -5.08 8.45 6.49
CA THR A 32 -3.72 8.42 5.89
C THR A 32 -3.67 8.98 4.47
N MET A 33 -4.80 9.08 3.77
CA MET A 33 -4.82 9.67 2.42
C MET A 33 -4.53 11.17 2.46
N ILE A 34 -4.95 11.87 3.51
CA ILE A 34 -4.70 13.31 3.69
C ILE A 34 -3.19 13.64 3.71
N PRO A 35 -2.39 13.11 4.65
CA PRO A 35 -0.94 13.35 4.66
C PRO A 35 -0.25 12.83 3.40
N THR A 36 -0.73 11.73 2.79
CA THR A 36 -0.15 11.23 1.54
C THR A 36 -0.32 12.25 0.41
N VAL A 37 -1.51 12.82 0.24
CA VAL A 37 -1.77 13.86 -0.77
C VAL A 37 -0.97 15.12 -0.47
N ILE A 38 -0.93 15.58 0.79
CA ILE A 38 -0.12 16.75 1.17
C ILE A 38 1.36 16.48 0.88
N GLY A 39 1.87 15.31 1.26
CA GLY A 39 3.24 14.87 0.98
C GLY A 39 3.53 14.88 -0.51
N ALA A 40 2.63 14.35 -1.33
CA ALA A 40 2.76 14.35 -2.79
C ALA A 40 2.79 15.78 -3.37
N LEU A 41 1.91 16.68 -2.91
CA LEU A 41 1.90 18.09 -3.32
C LEU A 41 3.20 18.82 -2.95
N VAL A 42 3.73 18.57 -1.75
CA VAL A 42 5.01 19.11 -1.29
C VAL A 42 6.15 18.51 -2.13
N GLY A 43 6.16 17.19 -2.31
CA GLY A 43 7.15 16.47 -3.10
C GLY A 43 7.21 16.98 -4.54
N MET A 44 6.08 17.25 -5.19
CA MET A 44 6.07 17.80 -6.56
C MET A 44 6.76 19.18 -6.67
N LYS A 45 6.83 19.94 -5.58
CA LYS A 45 7.51 21.25 -5.53
C LYS A 45 8.97 21.16 -5.05
N MET A 46 9.38 20.02 -4.51
CA MET A 46 10.74 19.82 -4.03
C MET A 46 11.68 19.52 -5.20
N ASN A 47 12.88 20.10 -5.13
CA ASN A 47 13.95 19.77 -6.05
C ASN A 47 14.65 18.50 -5.58
N PHE A 48 14.45 17.41 -6.31
CA PHE A 48 15.11 16.13 -6.07
C PHE A 48 16.48 16.01 -6.75
N ALA A 49 17.18 17.14 -7.01
CA ALA A 49 18.51 17.15 -7.60
C ALA A 49 19.50 16.24 -6.87
N PHE A 50 19.46 16.19 -5.53
CA PHE A 50 20.31 15.26 -4.77
C PHE A 50 19.98 13.78 -5.07
N ALA A 51 18.70 13.44 -5.21
CA ALA A 51 18.28 12.09 -5.57
C ALA A 51 18.69 11.73 -7.01
N ALA A 52 18.67 12.71 -7.92
CA ALA A 52 19.11 12.53 -9.30
C ALA A 52 20.64 12.37 -9.41
N LEU A 53 21.41 13.13 -8.62
CA LEU A 53 22.88 13.09 -8.61
C LEU A 53 23.43 11.86 -7.88
N HIS A 54 22.78 11.44 -6.79
CA HIS A 54 23.21 10.31 -5.96
C HIS A 54 22.06 9.34 -5.67
N PRO A 55 21.57 8.61 -6.69
CA PRO A 55 20.39 7.75 -6.56
C PRO A 55 20.58 6.65 -5.52
N PHE A 56 21.76 6.05 -5.43
CA PHE A 56 22.05 5.00 -4.43
C PHE A 56 22.07 5.53 -3.00
N MET A 57 22.72 6.67 -2.74
CA MET A 57 22.77 7.25 -1.39
C MET A 57 21.37 7.70 -0.95
N PHE A 58 20.60 8.29 -1.86
CA PHE A 58 19.22 8.66 -1.60
C PHE A 58 18.34 7.44 -1.32
N ALA A 59 18.46 6.38 -2.12
CA ALA A 59 17.70 5.14 -1.92
C ALA A 59 18.03 4.48 -0.57
N ILE A 60 19.31 4.38 -0.21
CA ILE A 60 19.74 3.81 1.09
C ILE A 60 19.23 4.67 2.26
N GLY A 61 19.35 6.00 2.16
CA GLY A 61 18.84 6.93 3.17
C GLY A 61 17.31 6.83 3.32
N ALA A 62 16.58 6.80 2.21
CA ALA A 62 15.13 6.63 2.20
C ALA A 62 14.72 5.28 2.80
N MET A 63 15.38 4.18 2.43
CA MET A 63 15.18 2.87 3.04
C MET A 63 15.40 2.93 4.56
N ALA A 64 16.50 3.52 5.03
CA ALA A 64 16.80 3.62 6.46
C ALA A 64 15.69 4.37 7.23
N VAL A 65 15.19 5.48 6.69
CA VAL A 65 14.10 6.25 7.31
C VAL A 65 12.79 5.46 7.31
N ILE A 66 12.43 4.84 6.18
CA ILE A 66 11.21 4.05 6.04
C ILE A 66 11.23 2.85 6.99
N TYR A 67 12.31 2.06 7.00
CA TYR A 67 12.46 0.92 7.91
C TYR A 67 12.52 1.36 9.39
N GLY A 68 13.17 2.49 9.68
CA GLY A 68 13.16 3.09 11.01
C GLY A 68 11.74 3.45 11.47
N MET A 69 10.92 4.02 10.58
CA MET A 69 9.51 4.29 10.88
C MET A 69 8.68 3.02 11.00
N PHE A 70 8.88 2.00 10.17
CA PHE A 70 8.23 0.70 10.35
C PHE A 70 8.51 0.11 11.73
N PHE A 71 9.77 0.13 12.16
CA PHE A 71 10.16 -0.32 13.49
C PHE A 71 9.49 0.52 14.59
N ALA A 72 9.50 1.85 14.45
CA ALA A 72 8.89 2.75 15.42
C ALA A 72 7.37 2.56 15.53
N ILE A 73 6.66 2.38 14.40
CA ILE A 73 5.22 2.09 14.37
C ILE A 73 4.94 0.75 15.05
N ASN A 74 5.71 -0.29 14.73
CA ASN A 74 5.53 -1.61 15.34
C ASN A 74 5.79 -1.58 16.85
N ALA A 75 6.81 -0.86 17.30
CA ALA A 75 7.10 -0.65 18.72
C ALA A 75 5.98 0.12 19.45
N ASN A 76 5.34 1.08 18.76
CA ASN A 76 4.28 1.93 19.33
C ASN A 76 2.87 1.55 18.90
N ARG A 77 2.66 0.33 18.38
CA ARG A 77 1.39 -0.10 17.76
C ARG A 77 0.18 -0.08 18.69
N ASN A 78 0.40 -0.13 20.01
CA ASN A 78 -0.66 -0.12 21.03
C ASN A 78 -0.91 1.26 21.65
N SER A 79 -0.26 2.32 21.13
CA SER A 79 -0.35 3.69 21.62
C SER A 79 -0.84 4.64 20.53
N SER A 80 -1.43 5.77 20.92
CA SER A 80 -1.78 6.87 20.00
C SER A 80 -0.57 7.38 19.21
N ILE A 81 0.64 7.21 19.76
CA ILE A 81 1.89 7.54 19.06
C ILE A 81 2.03 6.71 17.77
N GLY A 82 1.61 5.44 17.77
CA GLY A 82 1.66 4.59 16.57
C GLY A 82 0.81 5.16 15.42
N VAL A 83 -0.32 5.79 15.73
CA VAL A 83 -1.17 6.49 14.75
C VAL A 83 -0.44 7.70 14.17
N VAL A 84 0.17 8.53 15.02
CA VAL A 84 0.92 9.72 14.57
C VAL A 84 2.11 9.32 13.69
N LEU A 85 2.86 8.29 14.09
CA LEU A 85 3.97 7.74 13.31
C LEU A 85 3.50 7.19 11.96
N LEU A 86 2.36 6.50 11.93
CA LEU A 86 1.75 6.04 10.68
C LEU A 86 1.41 7.22 9.76
N LEU A 87 0.79 8.27 10.28
CA LEU A 87 0.48 9.47 9.49
C LEU A 87 1.76 10.14 8.97
N GLY A 88 2.80 10.24 9.81
CA GLY A 88 4.12 10.73 9.41
C GLY A 88 4.77 9.87 8.31
N LEU A 89 4.67 8.54 8.40
CA LEU A 89 5.11 7.61 7.36
C LEU A 89 4.37 7.85 6.05
N THR A 90 3.06 7.98 6.11
CA THR A 90 2.25 8.18 4.89
C THR A 90 2.51 9.55 4.25
N PHE A 91 2.82 10.58 5.04
CA PHE A 91 3.33 11.86 4.52
C PHE A 91 4.67 11.68 3.81
N LEU A 92 5.63 10.98 4.43
CA LEU A 92 6.94 10.73 3.84
C LEU A 92 6.83 9.94 2.53
N LEU A 93 5.99 8.90 2.50
CA LEU A 93 5.75 8.10 1.30
C LEU A 93 5.05 8.91 0.21
N GLY A 94 4.12 9.80 0.60
CA GLY A 94 3.55 10.81 -0.30
C GLY A 94 4.62 11.71 -0.91
N LEU A 95 5.57 12.21 -0.10
CA LEU A 95 6.70 13.01 -0.58
C LEU A 95 7.56 12.23 -1.58
N MET A 96 7.77 10.93 -1.34
CA MET A 96 8.50 10.04 -2.25
C MET A 96 7.78 9.77 -3.58
N LEU A 97 6.46 10.02 -3.67
CA LEU A 97 5.75 10.02 -4.96
C LEU A 97 6.11 11.23 -5.83
N GLY A 98 6.65 12.30 -5.22
CA GLY A 98 6.99 13.55 -5.89
C GLY A 98 7.69 13.38 -7.24
N PRO A 99 8.84 12.69 -7.33
CA PRO A 99 9.55 12.50 -8.61
C PRO A 99 8.73 11.76 -9.66
N ILE A 100 7.97 10.73 -9.24
CA ILE A 100 7.15 9.91 -10.15
C ILE A 100 5.99 10.76 -10.69
N LEU A 101 5.35 11.55 -9.83
CA LEU A 101 4.26 12.45 -10.21
C LEU A 101 4.75 13.61 -11.07
N GLN A 102 5.92 14.19 -10.78
CA GLN A 102 6.55 15.20 -11.63
C GLN A 102 6.80 14.64 -13.03
N HIS A 103 7.32 13.42 -13.14
CA HIS A 103 7.50 12.76 -14.43
C HIS A 103 6.17 12.51 -15.14
N ALA A 104 5.16 11.99 -14.42
CA ALA A 104 3.84 11.75 -14.99
C ALA A 104 3.17 13.03 -15.51
N LEU A 105 3.25 14.12 -14.75
CA LEU A 105 2.61 15.40 -15.09
C LEU A 105 3.33 16.19 -16.21
N ASN A 106 4.56 15.83 -16.54
CA ASN A 106 5.25 16.36 -17.72
C ASN A 106 4.74 15.74 -19.03
N LEU A 107 3.97 14.66 -18.98
CA LEU A 107 3.29 14.09 -20.14
C LEU A 107 2.04 14.92 -20.47
N ASN A 108 1.69 15.01 -21.76
CA ASN A 108 0.53 15.80 -22.21
C ASN A 108 -0.80 15.33 -21.59
N ASN A 109 -0.92 14.03 -21.33
CA ASN A 109 -2.06 13.40 -20.66
C ASN A 109 -1.77 13.01 -19.20
N GLY A 110 -0.77 13.63 -18.56
CA GLY A 110 -0.30 13.28 -17.22
C GLY A 110 -1.38 13.33 -16.14
N GLY A 111 -2.18 14.40 -16.12
CA GLY A 111 -3.28 14.55 -15.16
C GLY A 111 -4.34 13.44 -15.29
N GLN A 112 -4.64 13.01 -16.51
CA GLN A 112 -5.55 11.89 -16.78
C GLN A 112 -4.95 10.58 -16.29
N ILE A 113 -3.67 10.33 -16.55
CA ILE A 113 -2.97 9.11 -16.12
C ILE A 113 -2.98 8.99 -14.59
N VAL A 114 -2.65 10.07 -13.87
CA VAL A 114 -2.68 10.08 -12.40
C VAL A 114 -4.10 9.85 -11.87
N GLY A 115 -5.09 10.49 -12.48
CA GLY A 115 -6.51 10.29 -12.12
C GLY A 115 -6.99 8.86 -12.34
N LEU A 116 -6.61 8.23 -13.47
CA LEU A 116 -6.93 6.83 -13.78
C LEU A 116 -6.23 5.87 -12.82
N ALA A 117 -4.96 6.13 -12.46
CA ALA A 117 -4.23 5.31 -11.49
C ALA A 117 -4.90 5.37 -10.10
N ALA A 118 -5.27 6.57 -9.64
CA ALA A 118 -5.97 6.76 -8.37
C ALA A 118 -7.36 6.10 -8.38
N GLY A 119 -8.15 6.33 -9.44
CA GLY A 119 -9.46 5.71 -9.61
C GLY A 119 -9.40 4.19 -9.69
N GLY A 120 -8.46 3.64 -10.47
CA GLY A 120 -8.22 2.21 -10.60
C GLY A 120 -7.81 1.56 -9.28
N THR A 121 -6.95 2.23 -8.50
CA THR A 121 -6.57 1.78 -7.16
C THR A 121 -7.80 1.72 -6.24
N GLY A 122 -8.66 2.74 -6.27
CA GLY A 122 -9.90 2.78 -5.49
C GLY A 122 -10.88 1.66 -5.88
N VAL A 123 -11.06 1.42 -7.17
CA VAL A 123 -11.91 0.33 -7.68
C VAL A 123 -11.39 -1.02 -7.21
N ILE A 124 -10.10 -1.30 -7.40
CA ILE A 124 -9.48 -2.57 -6.98
C ILE A 124 -9.58 -2.75 -5.47
N LEU A 125 -9.30 -1.70 -4.68
CA LEU A 125 -9.45 -1.74 -3.23
C LEU A 125 -10.87 -2.13 -2.82
N MET A 126 -11.88 -1.46 -3.39
CA MET A 126 -13.28 -1.75 -3.12
C MET A 126 -13.66 -3.17 -3.53
N THR A 127 -13.21 -3.64 -4.70
CA THR A 127 -13.49 -5.00 -5.18
C THR A 127 -12.83 -6.05 -4.28
N MET A 128 -11.54 -5.92 -3.97
CA MET A 128 -10.81 -6.90 -3.14
C MET A 128 -11.32 -6.91 -1.70
N ALA A 129 -11.56 -5.73 -1.11
CA ALA A 129 -12.14 -5.62 0.22
C ALA A 129 -13.57 -6.19 0.25
N GLY A 130 -14.38 -5.92 -0.77
CA GLY A 130 -15.72 -6.49 -0.93
C GLY A 130 -15.68 -8.01 -0.98
N ILE A 131 -14.78 -8.60 -1.77
CA ILE A 131 -14.61 -10.06 -1.83
C ILE A 131 -14.19 -10.62 -0.47
N ALA A 132 -13.20 -10.03 0.20
CA ALA A 132 -12.71 -10.51 1.50
C ALA A 132 -13.76 -10.42 2.63
N THR A 133 -14.64 -9.43 2.58
CA THR A 133 -15.67 -9.20 3.62
C THR A 133 -16.95 -9.98 3.37
N THR A 134 -17.28 -10.28 2.11
CA THR A 134 -18.52 -11.01 1.75
C THR A 134 -18.32 -12.52 1.63
N THR A 135 -17.10 -12.96 1.31
CA THR A 135 -16.80 -14.39 1.13
C THR A 135 -16.49 -15.03 2.48
N LYS A 136 -17.09 -16.19 2.78
CA LYS A 136 -16.75 -17.00 3.98
C LYS A 136 -15.40 -17.72 3.89
N LYS A 137 -14.61 -17.45 2.86
CA LYS A 137 -13.35 -18.13 2.56
C LYS A 137 -12.21 -17.40 3.27
N ASP A 138 -11.38 -18.15 3.99
CA ASP A 138 -10.14 -17.64 4.51
C ASP A 138 -9.07 -17.60 3.41
N PHE A 139 -8.54 -16.41 3.12
CA PHE A 139 -7.46 -16.20 2.15
C PHE A 139 -6.06 -16.20 2.79
N SER A 140 -5.96 -16.48 4.10
CA SER A 140 -4.68 -16.52 4.82
C SER A 140 -3.66 -17.51 4.22
N PHE A 141 -4.12 -18.53 3.49
CA PHE A 141 -3.24 -19.48 2.78
C PHE A 141 -2.37 -18.81 1.69
N MET A 142 -2.82 -17.66 1.15
CA MET A 142 -2.09 -16.94 0.09
C MET A 142 -0.82 -16.27 0.60
N GLY A 143 -0.66 -16.09 1.91
CA GLY A 143 0.44 -15.31 2.48
C GLY A 143 1.84 -15.79 2.05
N LYS A 144 2.07 -17.11 2.02
CA LYS A 144 3.36 -17.66 1.55
C LYS A 144 3.62 -17.40 0.07
N PHE A 145 2.58 -17.51 -0.75
CA PHE A 145 2.68 -17.24 -2.19
C PHE A 145 2.94 -15.76 -2.47
N LEU A 146 2.21 -14.86 -1.79
CA LEU A 146 2.41 -13.42 -1.92
C LEU A 146 3.80 -12.97 -1.44
N MET A 147 4.32 -13.61 -0.38
CA MET A 147 5.70 -13.38 0.10
C MET A 147 6.75 -13.78 -0.95
N VAL A 148 6.58 -14.92 -1.62
CA VAL A 148 7.47 -15.30 -2.73
C VAL A 148 7.32 -14.31 -3.88
N GLY A 149 6.10 -13.90 -4.21
CA GLY A 149 5.81 -12.93 -5.26
C GLY A 149 6.50 -11.59 -5.04
N ILE A 150 6.49 -11.04 -3.81
CA ILE A 150 7.16 -9.76 -3.53
C ILE A 150 8.68 -9.89 -3.59
N ILE A 151 9.25 -11.01 -3.13
CA ILE A 151 10.69 -11.26 -3.25
C ILE A 151 11.10 -11.31 -4.72
N LEU A 152 10.34 -12.04 -5.56
CA LEU A 152 10.59 -12.10 -7.00
C LEU A 152 10.45 -10.74 -7.66
N LEU A 153 9.43 -9.96 -7.28
CA LEU A 153 9.23 -8.61 -7.81
C LEU A 153 10.41 -7.70 -7.45
N ILE A 154 10.92 -7.76 -6.22
CA ILE A 154 12.09 -6.99 -5.78
C ILE A 154 13.34 -7.41 -6.58
N VAL A 155 13.62 -8.72 -6.67
CA VAL A 155 14.78 -9.23 -7.42
C VAL A 155 14.72 -8.82 -8.89
N ALA A 156 13.54 -8.96 -9.52
CA ALA A 156 13.35 -8.58 -10.91
C ALA A 156 13.45 -7.05 -11.09
N SER A 157 12.95 -6.25 -10.14
CA SER A 157 13.11 -4.79 -10.16
C SER A 157 14.58 -4.38 -10.05
N LEU A 158 15.35 -5.04 -9.18
CA LEU A 158 16.80 -4.82 -9.06
C LEU A 158 17.55 -5.21 -10.33
N ALA A 159 17.19 -6.34 -10.95
CA ALA A 159 17.75 -6.75 -12.23
C ALA A 159 17.45 -5.73 -13.33
N ASN A 160 16.24 -5.17 -13.36
CA ASN A 160 15.85 -4.17 -14.36
C ASN A 160 16.65 -2.87 -14.25
N ILE A 161 17.22 -2.53 -13.08
CA ILE A 161 18.11 -1.36 -12.94
C ILE A 161 19.35 -1.51 -13.84
N PHE A 162 19.88 -2.73 -14.00
CA PHE A 162 21.05 -3.01 -14.83
C PHE A 162 20.69 -3.32 -16.28
N LEU A 163 19.55 -3.98 -16.51
CA LEU A 163 19.12 -4.40 -17.85
C LEU A 163 18.43 -3.28 -18.62
N GLN A 164 17.72 -2.37 -17.92
CA GLN A 164 17.01 -1.22 -18.49
C GLN A 164 16.08 -1.57 -19.66
N ILE A 165 15.39 -2.71 -19.58
CA ILE A 165 14.53 -3.19 -20.67
C ILE A 165 13.13 -2.56 -20.51
N PRO A 166 12.65 -1.75 -21.47
CA PRO A 166 11.35 -1.09 -21.35
C PRO A 166 10.18 -2.07 -21.18
N ALA A 167 10.21 -3.19 -21.90
CA ALA A 167 9.20 -4.25 -21.78
C ALA A 167 9.18 -4.89 -20.39
N MET A 168 10.34 -4.99 -19.73
CA MET A 168 10.44 -5.53 -18.37
C MET A 168 9.82 -4.58 -17.34
N GLN A 169 9.97 -3.26 -17.53
CA GLN A 169 9.32 -2.26 -16.67
C GLN A 169 7.79 -2.36 -16.72
N LEU A 170 7.21 -2.55 -17.91
CA LEU A 170 5.78 -2.78 -18.09
C LEU A 170 5.32 -4.08 -17.42
N MET A 171 6.08 -5.16 -17.63
CA MET A 171 5.79 -6.45 -16.99
C MET A 171 5.82 -6.35 -15.46
N LEU A 172 6.85 -5.72 -14.90
CA LEU A 172 6.98 -5.50 -13.45
C LEU A 172 5.80 -4.71 -12.90
N SER A 173 5.38 -3.67 -13.60
CA SER A 173 4.22 -2.86 -13.23
C SER A 173 2.93 -3.68 -13.25
N GLY A 174 2.69 -4.47 -14.31
CA GLY A 174 1.51 -5.35 -14.41
C GLY A 174 1.49 -6.45 -13.34
N VAL A 175 2.62 -7.11 -13.08
CA VAL A 175 2.75 -8.08 -11.98
C VAL A 175 2.54 -7.41 -10.63
N GLY A 176 3.08 -6.20 -10.44
CA GLY A 176 2.86 -5.38 -9.25
C GLY A 176 1.37 -5.12 -9.00
N VAL A 177 0.61 -4.71 -10.02
CA VAL A 177 -0.84 -4.49 -9.90
C VAL A 177 -1.54 -5.76 -9.38
N LEU A 178 -1.28 -6.92 -9.98
CA LEU A 178 -1.88 -8.18 -9.54
C LEU A 178 -1.46 -8.57 -8.12
N LEU A 179 -0.17 -8.43 -7.82
CA LEU A 179 0.40 -8.82 -6.54
C LEU A 179 -0.17 -7.98 -5.39
N PHE A 180 -0.19 -6.65 -5.54
CA PHE A 180 -0.69 -5.75 -4.51
C PHE A 180 -2.22 -5.79 -4.38
N SER A 181 -2.94 -6.09 -5.47
CA SER A 181 -4.37 -6.46 -5.38
C SER A 181 -4.57 -7.70 -4.51
N GLY A 182 -3.72 -8.72 -4.70
CA GLY A 182 -3.71 -9.93 -3.88
C GLY A 182 -3.37 -9.66 -2.40
N PHE A 183 -2.42 -8.75 -2.12
CA PHE A 183 -2.13 -8.33 -0.74
C PHE A 183 -3.30 -7.60 -0.09
N ILE A 184 -4.03 -6.74 -0.81
CA ILE A 184 -5.26 -6.12 -0.27
C ILE A 184 -6.27 -7.19 0.14
N LEU A 185 -6.54 -8.16 -0.75
CA LEU A 185 -7.45 -9.27 -0.45
C LEU A 185 -7.00 -10.05 0.80
N TYR A 186 -5.72 -10.38 0.87
CA TYR A 186 -5.11 -11.11 1.98
C TYR A 186 -5.19 -10.33 3.30
N ASP A 187 -4.83 -9.06 3.30
CA ASP A 187 -4.82 -8.21 4.49
C ASP A 187 -6.24 -7.99 5.03
N VAL A 188 -7.21 -7.68 4.15
CA VAL A 188 -8.62 -7.55 4.57
C VAL A 188 -9.14 -8.89 5.12
N SER A 189 -8.83 -10.00 4.45
CA SER A 189 -9.25 -11.33 4.92
C SER A 189 -8.69 -11.64 6.31
N ARG A 190 -7.42 -11.31 6.58
CA ARG A 190 -6.83 -11.48 7.92
C ARG A 190 -7.50 -10.64 8.98
N ILE A 191 -7.92 -9.40 8.67
CA ILE A 191 -8.65 -8.55 9.63
C ILE A 191 -10.02 -9.15 9.93
N VAL A 192 -10.77 -9.53 8.89
CA VAL A 192 -12.12 -10.11 9.01
C VAL A 192 -12.09 -11.43 9.79
N ASN A 193 -11.10 -12.29 9.52
CA ASN A 193 -10.97 -13.60 10.18
C ASN A 193 -10.26 -13.52 11.55
N GLY A 194 -9.90 -12.32 12.03
CA GLY A 194 -9.24 -12.11 13.33
C GLY A 194 -7.76 -12.51 13.38
N GLY A 195 -7.12 -12.75 12.24
CA GLY A 195 -5.68 -12.96 12.11
C GLY A 195 -4.85 -11.67 12.25
N GLU A 196 -5.47 -10.50 12.23
CA GLU A 196 -4.88 -9.22 12.62
C GLU A 196 -5.83 -8.49 13.58
N THR A 197 -5.33 -8.17 14.78
CA THR A 197 -6.14 -7.57 15.86
C THR A 197 -5.78 -6.11 16.13
N ASN A 198 -4.68 -5.64 15.57
CA ASN A 198 -4.22 -4.27 15.77
C ASN A 198 -4.56 -3.41 14.53
N TYR A 199 -5.46 -2.44 14.70
CA TYR A 199 -5.90 -1.59 13.60
C TYR A 199 -4.79 -0.72 13.00
N VAL A 200 -3.74 -0.36 13.77
CA VAL A 200 -2.58 0.40 13.26
C VAL A 200 -1.75 -0.48 12.33
N MET A 201 -1.44 -1.72 12.73
CA MET A 201 -0.71 -2.67 11.88
C MET A 201 -1.51 -3.09 10.64
N ALA A 202 -2.82 -3.31 10.82
CA ALA A 202 -3.75 -3.56 9.72
C ALA A 202 -3.78 -2.39 8.72
N THR A 203 -3.80 -1.15 9.21
CA THR A 203 -3.78 0.03 8.34
C THR A 203 -2.44 0.17 7.64
N LEU A 204 -1.33 -0.05 8.34
CA LEU A 204 0.01 -0.01 7.77
C LEU A 204 0.15 -0.99 6.59
N GLY A 205 -0.27 -2.24 6.77
CA GLY A 205 -0.24 -3.26 5.70
C GLY A 205 -1.09 -2.87 4.50
N LEU A 206 -2.36 -2.53 4.73
CA LEU A 206 -3.28 -2.10 3.66
C LEU A 206 -2.78 -0.85 2.95
N TYR A 207 -2.26 0.14 3.69
CA TYR A 207 -1.70 1.35 3.12
C TYR A 207 -0.52 1.03 2.19
N MET A 208 0.41 0.16 2.62
CA MET A 208 1.53 -0.24 1.78
C MET A 208 1.08 -0.96 0.51
N SER A 209 0.06 -1.81 0.60
CA SER A 209 -0.52 -2.47 -0.56
C SER A 209 -1.17 -1.48 -1.52
N ILE A 210 -1.92 -0.49 -1.00
CA ILE A 210 -2.54 0.57 -1.80
C ILE A 210 -1.50 1.48 -2.44
N TYR A 211 -0.47 1.90 -1.68
CA TYR A 211 0.62 2.72 -2.18
C TYR A 211 1.32 2.05 -3.36
N ASN A 212 1.69 0.77 -3.20
CA ASN A 212 2.39 0.04 -4.24
C ASN A 212 1.48 -0.33 -5.42
N LEU A 213 0.19 -0.57 -5.19
CA LEU A 213 -0.79 -0.73 -6.26
C LEU A 213 -0.91 0.55 -7.09
N PHE A 214 -1.01 1.71 -6.43
CA PHE A 214 -1.06 3.02 -7.09
C PHE A 214 0.19 3.27 -7.91
N THR A 215 1.38 3.08 -7.35
CA THR A 215 2.63 3.29 -8.10
C THR A 215 2.75 2.30 -9.26
N SER A 216 2.35 1.05 -9.08
CA SER A 216 2.36 0.05 -10.17
C SER A 216 1.39 0.42 -11.29
N LEU A 217 0.17 0.83 -10.96
CA LEU A 217 -0.80 1.32 -11.95
C LEU A 217 -0.30 2.59 -12.65
N LEU A 218 0.30 3.52 -11.91
CA LEU A 218 0.84 4.75 -12.47
C LEU A 218 1.94 4.46 -13.49
N HIS A 219 2.91 3.59 -13.17
CA HIS A 219 3.95 3.19 -14.12
C HIS A 219 3.39 2.42 -15.32
N LEU A 220 2.42 1.53 -15.08
CA LEU A 220 1.78 0.78 -16.15
C LEU A 220 1.05 1.71 -17.14
N LEU A 221 0.26 2.64 -16.62
CA LEU A 221 -0.50 3.60 -17.44
C LEU A 221 0.42 4.61 -18.13
N MET A 222 1.48 5.09 -17.48
CA MET A 222 2.50 5.92 -18.14
C MET A 222 3.15 5.18 -19.31
N GLY A 223 3.50 3.89 -19.14
CA GLY A 223 4.14 3.12 -20.21
C GLY A 223 3.20 2.71 -21.35
N LEU A 224 1.88 2.61 -21.11
CA LEU A 224 0.89 2.22 -22.13
C LEU A 224 0.20 3.40 -22.81
N MET A 225 -0.05 4.47 -22.07
CA MET A 225 -0.85 5.62 -22.51
C MET A 225 -0.03 6.92 -22.55
N GLY A 226 1.20 6.94 -22.05
CA GLY A 226 2.03 8.14 -22.04
C GLY A 226 2.28 8.65 -23.46
N SER A 227 1.84 9.88 -23.71
CA SER A 227 2.09 10.58 -24.97
C SER A 227 3.08 11.72 -24.72
N ASN A 228 4.14 11.75 -25.54
CA ASN A 228 5.18 12.78 -25.52
C ASN A 228 5.03 13.79 -26.67
N ASP A 229 4.00 13.63 -27.51
CA ASP A 229 3.75 14.40 -28.74
C ASP A 229 2.69 15.48 -28.53
#